data_AF-A0A1C6CXE3-F1
#
_entry.id   AF-A0A1C6CXE3-F1
#
_cell.length_a   1.000
_cell.length_b   1.000
_cell.length_c   1.000
_cell.angle_alpha   90.00
_cell.angle_beta   90.00
_cell.angle_gamma   90.00
#
_symmetry.space_group_name_H-M   'P 1'
#
loop_
_entity.id
_entity.type
_entity.pdbx_description
1 polymer ?
#
loop_
_entity_poly.entity_id
_entity_poly.type
_entity_poly.pdbx_seq_one_letter_code
_entity_poly.pdbx_strand_id
1 'polypeptide(L)'
;MFKGRKIIALCLTRLSNDETTAKVAELNKALVAKDYRLFVYNACTDFYRNNRFENAEKKVYSLIDYNIADAVVIFSEAFRDTSIVDELRMGAEAHNVPVFILGNRSEKCTSFIFDYEAGFEQAVRHIIEYHGITDTAMIAGLKGEEHSEQRIAVYKKVLAENGLPFNDNMLSYGDYWSGPAQKAVEDMVAENRVPKAIICANDMMAITACAVLNRHGYKVPDDVAVVGFDGTEEAKQCIPPITTCRCSYSDTAKAIADALEKVFAGGKVLHDNYVDFVLDVYNSCGCDPDRPPYNVGNTLKTVRERFCKYQDDNALLCELAQEIVTGDSADCIVEDLKGYNFYNICIMVNQSFWNEALNPLEEKWNGFDDEMCILYKSDDDSKKYPMNIMRKDVLIDIDYVMTLKNPVVFNVISSYGIPMGYMCVHFTADVNGYCMIPQYVYALNNALSGYRNAMHLKYTAKSIEKISENDYLTGIYNRNGFYKQLSWLQRKNAGRNFTVASIDLDGLKNINDHYGHDEGDFAISSVADAIRSIPIENKICGRFGGDEFVVCAVTAAADNVGDGAEGIIRRHVENFLACLNKDHVKPYPITASIGMCSTRIDFDFDAMLKQSDERMYAEKSLKPNRRRN
;
A
#
# COMPACT_ATOMS: atom_id res chain seq x y z
N MET A 1 11.95 1.87 26.38
CA MET A 1 11.52 3.25 26.70
C MET A 1 12.03 4.20 25.63
N PHE A 2 11.12 4.63 24.75
CA PHE A 2 11.38 5.59 23.70
C PHE A 2 10.83 6.96 24.11
N LYS A 3 11.66 8.00 24.08
CA LYS A 3 11.30 9.38 24.50
C LYS A 3 10.63 9.43 25.90
N GLY A 4 11.10 8.60 26.82
CA GLY A 4 10.60 8.55 28.21
C GLY A 4 9.29 7.78 28.42
N ARG A 5 8.72 7.17 27.37
CA ARG A 5 7.50 6.35 27.46
C ARG A 5 7.76 4.92 26.97
N LYS A 6 6.91 3.99 27.40
CA LYS A 6 6.95 2.61 26.89
C LYS A 6 6.05 2.46 25.68
N ILE A 7 6.55 1.77 24.65
CA ILE A 7 5.84 1.56 23.39
C ILE A 7 5.38 0.11 23.31
N ILE A 8 4.09 -0.10 23.10
CA ILE A 8 3.50 -1.42 22.90
C ILE A 8 3.14 -1.54 21.43
N ALA A 9 3.77 -2.49 20.72
CA ALA A 9 3.41 -2.82 19.36
C ALA A 9 2.24 -3.81 19.36
N LEU A 10 1.14 -3.48 18.70
CA LEU A 10 -0.04 -4.33 18.54
C LEU A 10 -0.17 -4.78 17.10
N CYS A 11 -0.17 -6.09 16.86
CA CYS A 11 -0.33 -6.68 15.53
C CYS A 11 -1.74 -7.28 15.40
N LEU A 12 -2.48 -6.85 14.38
CA LEU A 12 -3.84 -7.33 14.09
C LEU A 12 -4.20 -7.15 12.60
N THR A 13 -5.39 -7.62 12.24
CA THR A 13 -6.02 -7.36 10.95
C THR A 13 -7.42 -6.77 11.14
N ARG A 14 -7.97 -6.16 10.09
CA ARG A 14 -9.34 -5.63 10.03
C ARG A 14 -9.69 -4.73 11.22
N LEU A 15 -8.83 -3.75 11.51
CA LEU A 15 -9.08 -2.77 12.56
C LEU A 15 -10.45 -2.08 12.42
N SER A 16 -10.94 -1.89 11.20
CA SER A 16 -12.23 -1.28 10.90
C SER A 16 -13.45 -2.05 11.40
N ASN A 17 -13.30 -3.30 11.83
CA ASN A 17 -14.40 -4.07 12.43
C ASN A 17 -14.74 -3.55 13.83
N ASP A 18 -16.02 -3.48 14.17
CA ASP A 18 -16.52 -2.93 15.44
C ASP A 18 -15.90 -3.62 16.66
N GLU A 19 -15.84 -4.95 16.66
CA GLU A 19 -15.23 -5.73 17.74
C GLU A 19 -13.72 -5.44 17.88
N THR A 20 -12.98 -5.45 16.77
CA THR A 20 -11.53 -5.17 16.79
C THR A 20 -11.26 -3.74 17.27
N THR A 21 -12.05 -2.78 16.79
CA THR A 21 -11.99 -1.38 17.24
C THR A 21 -12.23 -1.28 18.74
N ALA A 22 -13.27 -1.94 19.26
CA ALA A 22 -13.58 -1.91 20.69
C ALA A 22 -12.45 -2.51 21.55
N LYS A 23 -11.88 -3.65 21.12
CA LYS A 23 -10.71 -4.27 21.78
C LYS A 23 -9.51 -3.31 21.81
N VAL A 24 -9.22 -2.63 20.70
CA VAL A 24 -8.12 -1.65 20.60
C VAL A 24 -8.38 -0.41 21.46
N ALA A 25 -9.63 0.08 21.51
CA ALA A 25 -10.00 1.24 22.30
C ALA A 25 -9.81 1.00 23.80
N GLU A 26 -10.30 -0.14 24.32
CA GLU A 26 -10.12 -0.50 25.73
C GLU A 26 -8.66 -0.79 26.06
N LEU A 27 -7.91 -1.46 25.17
CA LEU A 27 -6.47 -1.66 25.35
C LEU A 27 -5.73 -0.33 25.41
N ASN A 28 -5.99 0.59 24.49
CA ASN A 28 -5.37 1.91 24.50
C ASN A 28 -5.66 2.67 25.79
N LYS A 29 -6.91 2.64 26.26
CA LYS A 29 -7.31 3.27 27.52
C LYS A 29 -6.56 2.69 28.73
N ALA A 30 -6.43 1.36 28.81
CA ALA A 30 -5.69 0.69 29.88
C ALA A 30 -4.18 1.04 29.85
N LEU A 31 -3.58 1.10 28.66
CA LEU A 31 -2.16 1.44 28.47
C LEU A 31 -1.88 2.92 28.77
N VAL A 32 -2.75 3.82 28.33
CA VAL A 32 -2.64 5.27 28.62
C VAL A 32 -2.69 5.55 30.11
N ALA A 33 -3.49 4.77 30.88
CA ALA A 33 -3.54 4.89 32.34
C ALA A 33 -2.20 4.55 33.03
N LYS A 34 -1.32 3.78 32.36
CA LYS A 34 0.05 3.45 32.80
C LYS A 34 1.12 4.34 32.14
N ASP A 35 0.72 5.40 31.43
CA ASP A 35 1.56 6.24 30.56
C ASP A 35 2.33 5.48 29.45
N TYR A 36 1.75 4.38 28.97
CA TYR A 36 2.26 3.67 27.79
C TYR A 36 1.60 4.19 26.51
N ARG A 37 2.18 3.87 25.35
CA ARG A 37 1.65 4.26 24.03
C ARG A 37 1.52 3.06 23.10
N LEU A 38 0.46 3.06 22.31
CA LEU A 38 0.07 1.94 21.47
C LEU A 38 0.38 2.22 20.00
N PHE A 39 1.20 1.38 19.40
CA PHE A 39 1.51 1.39 17.97
C PHE A 39 0.83 0.18 17.33
N VAL A 40 -0.16 0.40 16.47
CA VAL A 40 -0.98 -0.64 15.87
C VAL A 40 -0.52 -0.90 14.44
N TYR A 41 -0.07 -2.10 14.15
CA TYR A 41 0.30 -2.55 12.81
C TYR A 41 -0.88 -3.34 12.24
N ASN A 42 -1.60 -2.73 11.29
CA ASN A 42 -2.86 -3.23 10.77
C ASN A 42 -2.75 -3.60 9.29
N ALA A 43 -3.34 -4.73 8.93
CA ALA A 43 -3.71 -5.06 7.56
C ALA A 43 -5.23 -4.93 7.38
N CYS A 44 -5.68 -4.45 6.22
CA CYS A 44 -7.10 -4.28 5.93
C CYS A 44 -7.79 -5.63 5.63
N THR A 45 -7.00 -6.67 5.33
CA THR A 45 -7.44 -8.03 5.01
C THR A 45 -7.02 -9.03 6.10
N ASP A 46 -7.68 -10.19 6.17
CA ASP A 46 -7.38 -11.27 7.13
C ASP A 46 -6.44 -12.36 6.58
N PHE A 47 -5.88 -12.13 5.38
CA PHE A 47 -4.99 -13.04 4.66
C PHE A 47 -5.61 -14.36 4.18
N TYR A 48 -6.95 -14.44 4.10
CA TYR A 48 -7.63 -15.65 3.64
C TYR A 48 -7.33 -15.99 2.17
N ARG A 49 -7.14 -15.00 1.29
CA ARG A 49 -6.96 -15.24 -0.15
C ARG A 49 -5.51 -15.60 -0.51
N ASN A 50 -4.56 -15.26 0.36
CA ASN A 50 -3.12 -15.47 0.22
C ASN A 50 -2.58 -15.06 -1.16
N ASN A 51 -2.98 -13.88 -1.64
CA ASN A 51 -2.58 -13.36 -2.95
C ASN A 51 -1.50 -12.26 -2.81
N ARG A 52 -0.97 -11.78 -3.95
CA ARG A 52 0.08 -10.74 -3.97
C ARG A 52 -0.31 -9.44 -3.26
N PHE A 53 -1.59 -9.06 -3.24
CA PHE A 53 -2.06 -7.84 -2.57
C PHE A 53 -2.03 -8.01 -1.05
N GLU A 54 -2.52 -9.15 -0.57
CA GLU A 54 -2.45 -9.50 0.85
C GLU A 54 -0.99 -9.65 1.32
N ASN A 55 -0.10 -10.21 0.48
CA ASN A 55 1.34 -10.29 0.77
C ASN A 55 2.01 -8.91 0.89
N ALA A 56 1.54 -7.91 0.15
CA ALA A 56 2.00 -6.54 0.32
C ALA A 56 1.54 -5.96 1.66
N GLU A 57 0.28 -6.18 2.05
CA GLU A 57 -0.25 -5.73 3.34
C GLU A 57 0.50 -6.36 4.52
N LYS A 58 0.90 -7.64 4.44
CA LYS A 58 1.73 -8.31 5.47
C LYS A 58 3.02 -7.56 5.78
N LYS A 59 3.56 -6.78 4.84
CA LYS A 59 4.78 -6.01 5.07
C LYS A 59 4.64 -4.96 6.16
N VAL A 60 3.42 -4.56 6.55
CA VAL A 60 3.19 -3.67 7.70
C VAL A 60 3.95 -4.15 8.94
N TYR A 61 4.02 -5.48 9.16
CA TYR A 61 4.68 -6.06 10.33
C TYR A 61 6.21 -5.92 10.30
N SER A 62 6.81 -5.73 9.13
CA SER A 62 8.25 -5.41 9.00
C SER A 62 8.60 -3.97 9.41
N LEU A 63 7.58 -3.11 9.61
CA LEU A 63 7.78 -1.75 10.14
C LEU A 63 8.02 -1.75 11.66
N ILE A 64 7.79 -2.86 12.35
CA ILE A 64 8.03 -2.96 13.78
C ILE A 64 9.51 -2.77 14.05
N ASP A 65 9.86 -1.67 14.72
CA ASP A 65 11.20 -1.46 15.24
C ASP A 65 11.29 -2.00 16.67
N TYR A 66 11.92 -3.18 16.79
CA TYR A 66 12.11 -3.86 18.07
C TYR A 66 13.09 -3.14 19.01
N ASN A 67 13.82 -2.13 18.54
CA ASN A 67 14.66 -1.29 19.41
C ASN A 67 13.85 -0.25 20.19
N ILE A 68 12.67 0.12 19.69
CA ILE A 68 11.77 1.09 20.34
C ILE A 68 10.61 0.39 21.06
N ALA A 69 10.16 -0.76 20.56
CA ALA A 69 9.07 -1.51 21.17
C ALA A 69 9.52 -2.12 22.50
N ASP A 70 8.80 -1.81 23.58
CA ASP A 70 9.00 -2.41 24.90
C ASP A 70 8.28 -3.76 25.01
N ALA A 71 7.20 -4.00 24.25
CA ALA A 71 6.52 -5.29 24.13
C ALA A 71 5.75 -5.41 22.80
N VAL A 72 5.45 -6.65 22.42
CA VAL A 72 4.57 -6.97 21.29
C VAL A 72 3.31 -7.68 21.79
N VAL A 73 2.14 -7.23 21.36
CA VAL A 73 0.84 -7.86 21.59
C VAL A 73 0.30 -8.31 20.23
N ILE A 74 -0.15 -9.56 20.12
CA ILE A 74 -0.64 -10.14 18.87
C ILE A 74 -2.07 -10.63 19.07
N PHE A 75 -3.03 -10.11 18.30
CA PHE A 75 -4.40 -10.64 18.27
C PHE A 75 -4.44 -11.84 17.33
N SER A 76 -4.08 -13.03 17.81
CA SER A 76 -3.80 -14.18 16.94
C SER A 76 -5.01 -14.68 16.16
N GLU A 77 -6.21 -14.60 16.74
CA GLU A 77 -7.47 -14.98 16.06
C GLU A 77 -7.77 -14.10 14.83
N ALA A 78 -7.17 -12.92 14.73
CA ALA A 78 -7.31 -12.03 13.58
C ALA A 78 -6.53 -12.52 12.34
N PHE A 79 -5.59 -13.47 12.50
CA PHE A 79 -4.73 -13.95 11.42
C PHE A 79 -5.21 -15.32 10.92
N ARG A 80 -5.58 -15.42 9.63
CA ARG A 80 -5.80 -16.73 8.99
C ARG A 80 -4.50 -17.44 8.65
N ASP A 81 -3.43 -16.69 8.41
CA ASP A 81 -2.08 -17.19 8.18
C ASP A 81 -1.30 -17.21 9.50
N THR A 82 -1.14 -18.39 10.09
CA THR A 82 -0.51 -18.57 11.40
C THR A 82 1.02 -18.36 11.35
N SER A 83 1.64 -18.40 10.17
CA SER A 83 3.09 -18.22 10.03
C SER A 83 3.56 -16.84 10.48
N ILE A 84 2.72 -15.82 10.31
CA ILE A 84 3.00 -14.43 10.71
C ILE A 84 3.20 -14.33 12.22
N VAL A 85 2.44 -15.09 13.01
CA VAL A 85 2.56 -15.09 14.48
C VAL A 85 3.95 -15.57 14.90
N ASP A 86 4.47 -16.60 14.22
CA ASP A 86 5.82 -17.11 14.47
C ASP A 86 6.91 -16.15 14.00
N GLU A 87 6.76 -15.50 12.85
CA GLU A 87 7.71 -14.48 12.36
C GLU A 87 7.81 -13.30 13.34
N LEU A 88 6.67 -12.78 13.80
CA LEU A 88 6.60 -11.71 14.80
C LEU A 88 7.26 -12.12 16.11
N ARG A 89 6.97 -13.34 16.58
CA ARG A 89 7.58 -13.89 17.80
C ARG A 89 9.10 -13.97 17.67
N MET A 90 9.60 -14.55 16.57
CA MET A 90 11.04 -14.69 16.33
C MET A 90 11.75 -13.33 16.23
N GLY A 91 11.12 -12.34 15.58
CA GLY A 91 11.63 -10.97 15.50
C GLY A 91 11.77 -10.32 16.88
N ALA A 92 10.75 -10.46 17.73
CA ALA A 92 10.76 -9.94 19.09
C ALA A 92 11.77 -10.66 19.99
N GLU A 93 11.84 -11.99 19.94
CA GLU A 93 12.79 -12.80 20.71
C GLU A 93 14.25 -12.44 20.40
N ALA A 94 14.57 -12.23 19.12
CA ALA A 94 15.91 -11.82 18.69
C ALA A 94 16.38 -10.49 19.32
N HIS A 95 15.44 -9.66 19.77
CA HIS A 95 15.69 -8.37 20.40
C HIS A 95 15.35 -8.35 21.91
N ASN A 96 15.06 -9.50 22.50
CA ASN A 96 14.63 -9.64 23.91
C ASN A 96 13.37 -8.82 24.25
N VAL A 97 12.45 -8.68 23.29
CA VAL A 97 11.17 -8.00 23.49
C VAL A 97 10.10 -9.05 23.88
N PRO A 98 9.38 -8.87 25.00
CA PRO A 98 8.35 -9.82 25.42
C PRO A 98 7.14 -9.80 24.47
N VAL A 99 6.57 -10.99 24.22
CA VAL A 99 5.43 -11.20 23.32
C VAL A 99 4.24 -11.73 24.10
N PHE A 100 3.09 -11.09 23.90
CA PHE A 100 1.80 -11.47 24.46
C PHE A 100 0.82 -11.81 23.34
N ILE A 101 0.11 -12.92 23.47
CA ILE A 101 -0.85 -13.39 22.47
C ILE A 101 -2.26 -13.30 23.06
N LEU A 102 -3.21 -12.77 22.29
CA LEU A 102 -4.62 -12.73 22.64
C LEU A 102 -5.41 -13.66 21.70
N GLY A 103 -6.24 -14.52 22.29
CA GLY A 103 -7.12 -15.47 21.60
C GLY A 103 -6.60 -16.90 21.68
N ASN A 104 -5.60 -17.23 20.86
CA ASN A 104 -5.08 -18.60 20.79
C ASN A 104 -4.03 -18.88 21.87
N ARG A 105 -3.99 -20.14 22.31
CA ARG A 105 -2.93 -20.64 23.19
C ARG A 105 -1.61 -20.77 22.42
N SER A 106 -0.51 -20.35 23.04
CA SER A 106 0.85 -20.54 22.53
C SER A 106 1.75 -21.07 23.63
N GLU A 107 2.50 -22.15 23.37
CA GLU A 107 3.44 -22.75 24.33
C GLU A 107 4.70 -21.91 24.59
N LYS A 108 4.92 -20.86 23.80
CA LYS A 108 6.16 -20.06 23.83
C LYS A 108 5.96 -18.64 24.35
N CYS A 109 4.72 -18.17 24.44
CA CYS A 109 4.39 -16.79 24.77
C CYS A 109 3.35 -16.73 25.88
N THR A 110 3.33 -15.62 26.63
CA THR A 110 2.22 -15.35 27.54
C THR A 110 0.93 -15.20 26.74
N SER A 111 -0.03 -16.06 27.02
CA SER A 111 -1.30 -16.17 26.30
C SER A 111 -2.46 -15.65 27.16
N PHE A 112 -3.34 -14.88 26.54
CA PHE A 112 -4.64 -14.46 27.07
C PHE A 112 -5.71 -15.20 26.29
N ILE A 113 -6.36 -16.16 26.96
CA ILE A 113 -7.25 -17.14 26.34
C ILE A 113 -8.69 -16.83 26.75
N PHE A 114 -9.60 -16.80 25.78
CA PHE A 114 -11.03 -16.64 26.05
C PHE A 114 -11.63 -17.98 26.48
N ASP A 115 -12.19 -18.02 27.69
CA ASP A 115 -12.85 -19.23 28.22
C ASP A 115 -14.31 -19.30 27.75
N TYR A 116 -14.48 -19.67 26.47
CA TYR A 116 -15.79 -19.78 25.84
C TYR A 116 -16.69 -20.82 26.55
N GLU A 117 -16.11 -21.89 27.10
CA GLU A 117 -16.84 -22.91 27.84
C GLU A 117 -17.43 -22.35 29.14
N ALA A 118 -16.60 -21.69 29.96
CA ALA A 118 -17.07 -21.07 31.19
C ALA A 118 -18.09 -19.95 30.91
N GLY A 119 -17.88 -19.17 29.84
CA GLY A 119 -18.86 -18.17 29.41
C GLY A 119 -20.20 -18.79 29.04
N PHE A 120 -20.21 -19.86 28.23
CA PHE A 120 -21.44 -20.49 27.79
C PHE A 120 -22.14 -21.19 28.97
N GLU A 121 -21.36 -21.75 29.90
CA GLU A 121 -21.87 -22.34 31.14
C GLU A 121 -22.65 -21.32 31.96
N GLN A 122 -22.17 -20.07 32.07
CA GLN A 122 -22.89 -18.98 32.75
C GLN A 122 -24.27 -18.73 32.11
N ALA A 123 -24.36 -18.71 30.77
CA ALA A 123 -25.63 -18.54 30.06
C ALA A 123 -26.61 -19.69 30.31
N VAL A 124 -26.13 -20.93 30.31
CA VAL A 124 -26.94 -22.13 30.58
C VAL A 124 -27.42 -22.14 32.02
N ARG A 125 -26.53 -21.92 32.99
CA ARG A 125 -26.87 -21.86 34.43
C ARG A 125 -27.83 -20.71 34.72
N HIS A 126 -27.74 -19.58 34.02
CA HIS A 126 -28.69 -18.50 34.18
C HIS A 126 -30.14 -18.95 33.89
N ILE A 127 -30.36 -19.76 32.86
CA ILE A 127 -31.70 -20.30 32.57
C ILE A 127 -32.12 -21.38 33.56
N ILE A 128 -31.25 -22.36 33.82
CA ILE A 128 -31.62 -23.54 34.60
C ILE A 128 -31.68 -23.25 36.10
N GLU A 129 -30.67 -22.55 36.64
CA GLU A 129 -30.50 -22.37 38.09
C GLU A 129 -31.10 -21.06 38.58
N TYR A 130 -30.87 -19.96 37.86
CA TYR A 130 -31.37 -18.64 38.28
C TYR A 130 -32.86 -18.47 37.97
N HIS A 131 -33.31 -18.82 36.76
CA HIS A 131 -34.75 -18.79 36.42
C HIS A 131 -35.51 -20.06 36.82
N GLY A 132 -34.81 -21.15 37.15
CA GLY A 132 -35.45 -22.42 37.50
C GLY A 132 -36.15 -23.12 36.33
N ILE A 133 -35.82 -22.77 35.08
CA ILE A 133 -36.49 -23.32 33.89
C ILE A 133 -35.87 -24.67 33.56
N THR A 134 -36.68 -25.73 33.63
CA THR A 134 -36.25 -27.11 33.37
C THR A 134 -36.60 -27.61 31.97
N ASP A 135 -37.69 -27.09 31.39
CA ASP A 135 -38.09 -27.37 30.01
C ASP A 135 -37.33 -26.47 29.04
N THR A 136 -36.21 -26.98 28.53
CA THR A 136 -35.22 -26.22 27.76
C THR A 136 -34.82 -26.95 26.48
N ALA A 137 -34.49 -26.20 25.43
CA ALA A 137 -33.82 -26.72 24.24
C ALA A 137 -32.62 -25.88 23.87
N MET A 138 -31.63 -26.51 23.25
CA MET A 138 -30.43 -25.88 22.73
C MET A 138 -30.46 -25.85 21.20
N ILE A 139 -30.11 -24.69 20.63
CA ILE A 139 -29.77 -24.57 19.21
C ILE A 139 -28.24 -24.45 19.11
N ALA A 140 -27.59 -25.55 18.74
CA ALA A 140 -26.14 -25.66 18.61
C ALA A 140 -25.62 -25.13 17.26
N GLY A 141 -24.29 -25.01 17.17
CA GLY A 141 -23.57 -24.59 15.97
C GLY A 141 -23.53 -25.68 14.90
N LEU A 142 -22.40 -25.81 14.21
CA LEU A 142 -22.19 -26.85 13.20
C LEU A 142 -22.01 -28.22 13.87
N LYS A 143 -22.65 -29.27 13.32
CA LYS A 143 -22.52 -30.63 13.86
C LYS A 143 -21.10 -31.18 13.68
N GLY A 144 -20.50 -31.71 14.75
CA GLY A 144 -19.16 -32.29 14.74
C GLY A 144 -18.00 -31.29 14.74
N GLU A 145 -18.30 -29.99 14.82
CA GLU A 145 -17.30 -28.94 15.00
C GLU A 145 -16.93 -28.80 16.48
N GLU A 146 -15.64 -28.67 16.79
CA GLU A 146 -15.12 -28.72 18.16
C GLU A 146 -15.80 -27.74 19.10
N HIS A 147 -15.93 -26.46 18.71
CA HIS A 147 -16.57 -25.43 19.54
C HIS A 147 -18.07 -25.70 19.77
N SER A 148 -18.77 -26.19 18.76
CA SER A 148 -20.17 -26.61 18.87
C SER A 148 -20.33 -27.78 19.84
N GLU A 149 -19.50 -28.81 19.72
CA GLU A 149 -19.54 -29.99 20.60
C GLU A 149 -19.14 -29.65 22.04
N GLN A 150 -18.18 -28.73 22.25
CA GLN A 150 -17.85 -28.20 23.58
C GLN A 150 -19.07 -27.54 24.24
N ARG A 151 -19.81 -26.70 23.52
CA ARG A 151 -21.03 -26.05 24.05
C ARG A 151 -22.14 -27.05 24.34
N ILE A 152 -22.30 -28.08 23.49
CA ILE A 152 -23.25 -29.18 23.74
C ILE A 152 -22.85 -29.94 25.02
N ALA A 153 -21.55 -30.20 25.22
CA ALA A 153 -21.04 -30.85 26.40
C ALA A 153 -21.30 -30.02 27.67
N VAL A 154 -21.10 -28.70 27.62
CA VAL A 154 -21.44 -27.77 28.71
C VAL A 154 -22.94 -27.82 29.03
N TYR A 155 -23.81 -27.77 28.03
CA TYR A 155 -25.26 -27.87 28.23
C TYR A 155 -25.66 -29.18 28.93
N LYS A 156 -25.13 -30.32 28.45
CA LYS A 156 -25.35 -31.64 29.05
C LYS A 156 -24.83 -31.73 30.48
N LYS A 157 -23.65 -31.14 30.75
CA LYS A 157 -23.04 -31.07 32.08
C LYS A 157 -23.96 -30.34 33.07
N VAL A 158 -24.42 -29.14 32.73
CA VAL A 158 -25.28 -28.34 33.63
C VAL A 158 -26.63 -29.02 33.87
N LEU A 159 -27.23 -29.65 32.86
CA LEU A 159 -28.44 -30.45 33.04
C LEU A 159 -28.22 -31.60 34.03
N ALA A 160 -27.13 -32.37 33.86
CA ALA A 160 -26.82 -33.51 34.72
C ALA A 160 -26.56 -33.09 36.18
N GLU A 161 -25.85 -31.98 36.40
CA GLU A 161 -25.61 -31.44 37.74
C GLU A 161 -26.90 -30.99 38.44
N ASN A 162 -27.90 -30.54 37.68
CA ASN A 162 -29.21 -30.16 38.17
C ASN A 162 -30.23 -31.33 38.17
N GLY A 163 -29.78 -32.56 37.90
CA GLY A 163 -30.63 -33.76 37.90
C GLY A 163 -31.65 -33.82 36.76
N LEU A 164 -31.42 -33.09 35.66
CA LEU A 164 -32.29 -33.03 34.49
C LEU A 164 -31.81 -34.01 33.40
N PRO A 165 -32.70 -34.84 32.82
CA PRO A 165 -32.34 -35.76 31.75
C PRO A 165 -32.13 -35.00 30.44
N PHE A 166 -31.09 -35.36 29.69
CA PHE A 166 -30.90 -34.90 28.31
C PHE A 166 -31.61 -35.84 27.33
N ASN A 167 -32.47 -35.28 26.48
CA ASN A 167 -33.17 -36.01 25.42
C ASN A 167 -32.79 -35.43 24.05
N ASP A 168 -32.75 -36.26 23.01
CA ASP A 168 -32.36 -35.81 21.65
C ASP A 168 -33.26 -34.70 21.09
N ASN A 169 -34.54 -34.63 21.52
CA ASN A 169 -35.48 -33.59 21.11
C ASN A 169 -35.14 -32.19 21.68
N MET A 170 -34.26 -32.11 22.68
CA MET A 170 -33.77 -30.86 23.26
C MET A 170 -32.63 -30.24 22.45
N LEU A 171 -32.13 -30.92 21.42
CA LEU A 171 -31.02 -30.43 20.61
C LEU A 171 -31.47 -30.20 19.17
N SER A 172 -31.12 -29.04 18.63
CA SER A 172 -31.25 -28.74 17.21
C SER A 172 -29.98 -28.02 16.73
N TYR A 173 -29.71 -28.06 15.44
CA TYR A 173 -28.51 -27.44 14.86
C TYR A 173 -28.92 -26.25 13.99
N GLY A 174 -28.34 -25.08 14.28
CA GLY A 174 -28.56 -23.85 13.54
C GLY A 174 -27.31 -23.36 12.79
N ASP A 175 -26.20 -24.11 12.84
CA ASP A 175 -24.96 -23.86 12.11
C ASP A 175 -24.38 -22.45 12.26
N TYR A 176 -24.71 -21.75 13.35
CA TYR A 176 -24.36 -20.34 13.62
C TYR A 176 -25.04 -19.29 12.71
N TRP A 177 -25.98 -19.69 11.85
CA TRP A 177 -26.59 -18.81 10.83
C TRP A 177 -28.11 -18.74 10.95
N SER A 178 -28.69 -17.66 10.37
CA SER A 178 -30.14 -17.41 10.44
C SER A 178 -30.98 -18.44 9.69
N GLY A 179 -30.55 -18.91 8.52
CA GLY A 179 -31.31 -19.88 7.72
C GLY A 179 -31.56 -21.21 8.46
N PRO A 180 -30.51 -21.93 8.90
CA PRO A 180 -30.67 -23.18 9.62
C PRO A 180 -31.33 -22.99 11.00
N ALA A 181 -31.04 -21.90 11.72
CA ALA A 181 -31.72 -21.60 12.98
C ALA A 181 -33.21 -21.31 12.81
N GLN A 182 -33.61 -20.61 11.75
CA GLN A 182 -35.02 -20.42 11.41
C GLN A 182 -35.70 -21.77 11.22
N LYS A 183 -35.10 -22.67 10.44
CA LYS A 183 -35.63 -24.02 10.24
C LYS A 183 -35.75 -24.79 11.56
N ALA A 184 -34.73 -24.75 12.41
CA ALA A 184 -34.74 -25.44 13.70
C ALA A 184 -35.94 -25.00 14.58
N VAL A 185 -36.26 -23.71 14.60
CA VAL A 185 -37.38 -23.15 15.37
C VAL A 185 -38.71 -23.40 14.67
N GLU A 186 -38.79 -23.33 13.34
CA GLU A 186 -39.99 -23.71 12.59
C GLU A 186 -40.35 -25.19 12.81
N ASP A 187 -39.36 -26.09 12.81
CA ASP A 187 -39.54 -27.51 13.13
C ASP A 187 -40.04 -27.68 14.59
N MET A 188 -39.51 -26.90 15.54
CA MET A 188 -40.01 -26.90 16.94
C MET A 188 -41.49 -26.53 17.04
N VAL A 189 -41.92 -25.51 16.29
CA VAL A 189 -43.30 -25.03 16.27
C VAL A 189 -44.21 -26.07 15.59
N ALA A 190 -43.80 -26.59 14.43
CA ALA A 190 -44.58 -27.56 13.66
C ALA A 190 -44.81 -28.88 14.42
N GLU A 191 -43.82 -29.30 15.19
CA GLU A 191 -43.87 -30.52 16.02
C GLU A 191 -44.50 -30.26 17.39
N ASN A 192 -44.93 -29.02 17.68
CA ASN A 192 -45.51 -28.60 18.95
C ASN A 192 -44.61 -28.93 20.16
N ARG A 193 -43.29 -28.72 20.00
CA ARG A 193 -42.23 -28.99 20.98
C ARG A 193 -41.48 -27.74 21.45
N VAL A 194 -42.07 -26.56 21.29
CA VAL A 194 -41.45 -25.30 21.74
C VAL A 194 -41.29 -25.33 23.27
N PRO A 195 -40.04 -25.22 23.79
CA PRO A 195 -39.76 -25.33 25.22
C PRO A 195 -40.07 -24.01 25.95
N LYS A 196 -39.93 -24.00 27.27
CA LYS A 196 -39.97 -22.77 28.08
C LYS A 196 -38.72 -21.89 27.97
N ALA A 197 -37.57 -22.45 27.56
CA ALA A 197 -36.43 -21.63 27.14
C ALA A 197 -35.63 -22.25 25.99
N ILE A 198 -35.10 -21.39 25.13
CA ILE A 198 -34.18 -21.76 24.06
C ILE A 198 -32.82 -21.12 24.33
N ILE A 199 -31.78 -21.95 24.44
CA ILE A 199 -30.39 -21.53 24.62
C ILE A 199 -29.68 -21.68 23.27
N CYS A 200 -29.30 -20.57 22.66
CA CYS A 200 -28.64 -20.55 21.36
C CYS A 200 -27.12 -20.47 21.53
N ALA A 201 -26.38 -21.20 20.70
CA ALA A 201 -24.92 -21.14 20.70
C ALA A 201 -24.35 -19.83 20.13
N ASN A 202 -25.16 -18.94 19.55
CA ASN A 202 -24.74 -17.56 19.32
C ASN A 202 -25.94 -16.60 19.25
N ASP A 203 -25.64 -15.31 19.23
CA ASP A 203 -26.63 -14.24 19.16
C ASP A 203 -27.42 -14.23 17.86
N MET A 204 -26.78 -14.51 16.72
CA MET A 204 -27.48 -14.55 15.43
C MET A 204 -28.62 -15.59 15.41
N MET A 205 -28.39 -16.75 16.01
CA MET A 205 -29.42 -17.78 16.17
C MET A 205 -30.48 -17.37 17.20
N ALA A 206 -30.10 -16.70 18.30
CA ALA A 206 -31.04 -16.19 19.30
C ALA A 206 -31.98 -15.11 18.74
N ILE A 207 -31.44 -14.14 17.99
CA ILE A 207 -32.19 -13.11 17.29
C ILE A 207 -33.18 -13.75 16.31
N THR A 208 -32.70 -14.74 15.54
CA THR A 208 -33.54 -15.47 14.59
C THR A 208 -34.66 -16.24 15.31
N ALA A 209 -34.35 -16.92 16.42
CA ALA A 209 -35.34 -17.64 17.21
C ALA A 209 -36.43 -16.72 17.72
N CYS A 210 -36.08 -15.55 18.28
CA CYS A 210 -37.05 -14.55 18.71
C CYS A 210 -37.96 -14.09 17.56
N ALA A 211 -37.38 -13.81 16.38
CA ALA A 211 -38.14 -13.37 15.22
C ALA A 211 -39.14 -14.43 14.73
N VAL A 212 -38.76 -15.70 14.71
CA VAL A 212 -39.64 -16.82 14.31
C VAL A 212 -40.72 -17.07 15.35
N LEU A 213 -40.37 -17.12 16.63
CA LEU A 213 -41.32 -17.29 17.73
C LEU A 213 -42.41 -16.22 17.70
N ASN A 214 -42.01 -14.94 17.58
CA ASN A 214 -42.94 -13.82 17.48
C ASN A 214 -43.87 -13.94 16.27
N ARG A 215 -43.36 -14.40 15.11
CA ARG A 215 -44.18 -14.62 13.89
C ARG A 215 -45.26 -15.68 14.11
N HIS A 216 -44.98 -16.68 14.94
CA HIS A 216 -45.92 -17.74 15.32
C HIS A 216 -46.77 -17.40 16.56
N GLY A 217 -46.67 -16.16 17.06
CA GLY A 217 -47.50 -15.66 18.16
C GLY A 217 -47.00 -15.98 19.57
N TYR A 218 -45.81 -16.59 19.71
CA TYR A 218 -45.16 -16.75 21.01
C TYR A 218 -44.53 -15.43 21.45
N LYS A 219 -44.70 -15.07 22.71
CA LYS A 219 -44.07 -13.91 23.32
C LYS A 219 -42.73 -14.30 23.93
N VAL A 220 -41.68 -13.56 23.57
CA VAL A 220 -40.40 -13.60 24.28
C VAL A 220 -40.36 -12.39 25.21
N PRO A 221 -40.14 -12.53 26.53
CA PRO A 221 -39.81 -13.77 27.27
C PRO A 221 -41.02 -14.57 27.82
N ASP A 222 -42.24 -14.02 27.80
CA ASP A 222 -43.37 -14.54 28.60
C ASP A 222 -43.73 -16.01 28.34
N ASP A 223 -43.72 -16.44 27.08
CA ASP A 223 -44.02 -17.81 26.68
C ASP A 223 -42.74 -18.67 26.60
N VAL A 224 -41.67 -18.08 26.07
CA VAL A 224 -40.37 -18.71 25.80
C VAL A 224 -39.25 -17.73 26.09
N ALA A 225 -38.39 -18.04 27.05
CA ALA A 225 -37.15 -17.30 27.26
C ALA A 225 -36.11 -17.66 26.19
N VAL A 226 -35.32 -16.69 25.75
CA VAL A 226 -34.24 -16.92 24.76
C VAL A 226 -32.95 -16.31 25.26
N VAL A 227 -31.85 -17.07 25.16
CA VAL A 227 -30.49 -16.61 25.51
C VAL A 227 -29.54 -16.88 24.35
N GLY A 228 -28.70 -15.89 24.05
CA GLY A 228 -27.65 -15.95 23.04
C GLY A 228 -26.25 -16.08 23.66
N PHE A 229 -25.26 -15.91 22.80
CA PHE A 229 -23.84 -15.94 23.14
C PHE A 229 -23.04 -15.15 22.10
N ASP A 230 -21.89 -14.59 22.47
CA ASP A 230 -20.98 -13.69 21.72
C ASP A 230 -21.15 -12.20 22.10
N GLY A 231 -22.34 -11.80 22.55
CA GLY A 231 -22.71 -10.44 22.95
C GLY A 231 -22.42 -9.35 21.91
N THR A 232 -22.85 -9.66 20.69
CA THR A 232 -22.93 -8.79 19.53
C THR A 232 -23.74 -7.52 19.81
N GLU A 233 -23.50 -6.46 19.05
CA GLU A 233 -24.28 -5.23 19.17
C GLU A 233 -25.72 -5.42 18.69
N GLU A 234 -25.93 -6.28 17.70
CA GLU A 234 -27.23 -6.66 17.15
C GLU A 234 -28.15 -7.28 18.21
N ALA A 235 -27.59 -8.10 19.12
CA ALA A 235 -28.33 -8.68 20.24
C ALA A 235 -28.93 -7.61 21.17
N LYS A 236 -28.26 -6.46 21.33
CA LYS A 236 -28.74 -5.35 22.18
C LYS A 236 -29.84 -4.54 21.48
N GLN A 237 -29.92 -4.62 20.16
CA GLN A 237 -30.75 -3.77 19.31
C GLN A 237 -32.05 -4.44 18.85
N CYS A 238 -32.23 -5.73 19.10
CA CYS A 238 -33.47 -6.43 18.79
C CYS A 238 -34.56 -6.19 19.85
N ILE A 239 -35.78 -6.65 19.56
CA ILE A 239 -36.94 -6.51 20.46
C ILE A 239 -37.55 -7.91 20.70
N PRO A 240 -37.53 -8.41 21.95
CA PRO A 240 -36.79 -7.88 23.10
C PRO A 240 -35.26 -7.99 22.90
N PRO A 241 -34.43 -7.14 23.52
CA PRO A 241 -32.97 -7.32 23.52
C PRO A 241 -32.55 -8.68 24.10
N ILE A 242 -31.59 -9.35 23.46
CA ILE A 242 -31.15 -10.71 23.80
C ILE A 242 -30.20 -10.70 25.00
N THR A 243 -30.56 -11.41 26.07
CA THR A 243 -29.64 -11.84 27.14
C THR A 243 -28.54 -12.73 26.56
N THR A 244 -27.29 -12.37 26.79
CA THR A 244 -26.14 -12.98 26.11
C THR A 244 -24.87 -12.89 26.96
N CYS A 245 -23.85 -13.66 26.62
CA CYS A 245 -22.52 -13.60 27.24
C CYS A 245 -21.49 -13.05 26.25
N ARG A 246 -20.65 -12.12 26.70
CA ARG A 246 -19.51 -11.59 25.92
C ARG A 246 -18.20 -11.63 26.68
N CYS A 247 -17.10 -11.60 25.94
CA CYS A 247 -15.80 -11.29 26.50
C CYS A 247 -15.80 -9.85 27.07
N SER A 248 -15.26 -9.68 28.28
CA SER A 248 -15.06 -8.35 28.84
C SER A 248 -13.80 -7.71 28.26
N TYR A 249 -13.94 -6.93 27.18
CA TYR A 249 -12.79 -6.26 26.55
C TYR A 249 -12.02 -5.35 27.51
N SER A 250 -12.71 -4.70 28.45
CA SER A 250 -12.09 -3.87 29.48
C SER A 250 -11.25 -4.69 30.46
N ASP A 251 -11.73 -5.86 30.87
CA ASP A 251 -10.99 -6.73 31.79
C ASP A 251 -9.81 -7.39 31.09
N THR A 252 -9.99 -7.81 29.83
CA THR A 252 -8.89 -8.27 28.95
C THR A 252 -7.80 -7.22 28.84
N ALA A 253 -8.18 -5.99 28.49
CA ALA A 253 -7.25 -4.87 28.34
C ALA A 253 -6.49 -4.59 29.63
N LYS A 254 -7.18 -4.61 30.78
CA LYS A 254 -6.57 -4.42 32.09
C LYS A 254 -5.62 -5.56 32.44
N ALA A 255 -5.99 -6.81 32.18
CA ALA A 255 -5.15 -7.98 32.42
C ALA A 255 -3.87 -7.93 31.59
N ILE A 256 -3.96 -7.53 30.32
CA ILE A 256 -2.78 -7.30 29.45
C ILE A 256 -1.90 -6.19 30.02
N ALA A 257 -2.48 -5.03 30.40
CA ALA A 257 -1.74 -3.90 30.93
C ALA A 257 -1.02 -4.23 32.26
N ASP A 258 -1.68 -4.96 33.16
CA ASP A 258 -1.11 -5.38 34.44
C ASP A 258 -0.03 -6.47 34.25
N ALA A 259 -0.19 -7.37 33.27
CA ALA A 259 0.85 -8.33 32.90
C ALA A 259 2.09 -7.62 32.33
N LEU A 260 1.90 -6.64 31.45
CA LEU A 260 2.99 -5.81 30.91
C LEU A 260 3.76 -5.10 32.02
N GLU A 261 3.05 -4.46 32.96
CA GLU A 261 3.67 -3.79 34.11
C GLU A 261 4.50 -4.76 34.97
N LYS A 262 3.97 -5.96 35.26
CA LYS A 262 4.70 -7.00 35.99
C LYS A 262 5.97 -7.45 35.26
N VAL A 263 5.89 -7.69 33.95
CA VAL A 263 7.07 -8.08 33.15
C VAL A 263 8.10 -6.96 33.13
N PHE A 264 7.68 -5.70 32.97
CA PHE A 264 8.61 -4.56 33.00
C PHE A 264 9.25 -4.33 34.37
N ALA A 265 8.61 -4.74 35.46
CA ALA A 265 9.18 -4.75 36.81
C ALA A 265 10.11 -5.95 37.07
N GLY A 266 10.34 -6.84 36.09
CA GLY A 266 11.12 -8.07 36.25
C GLY A 266 10.38 -9.21 36.96
N GLY A 267 9.07 -9.07 37.14
CA GLY A 267 8.20 -10.10 37.71
C GLY A 267 7.87 -11.22 36.73
N LYS A 268 7.34 -12.32 37.26
CA LYS A 268 6.80 -13.43 36.45
C LYS A 268 5.28 -13.26 36.28
N VAL A 269 4.79 -13.57 35.09
CA VAL A 269 3.36 -13.65 34.77
C VAL A 269 3.02 -15.11 34.49
N LEU A 270 1.77 -15.51 34.73
CA LEU A 270 1.28 -16.82 34.31
C LEU A 270 1.43 -16.96 32.80
N HIS A 271 1.77 -18.17 32.37
CA HIS A 271 1.88 -18.47 30.95
C HIS A 271 0.51 -18.37 30.27
N ASP A 272 -0.51 -19.01 30.84
CA ASP A 272 -1.90 -18.95 30.38
C ASP A 272 -2.71 -18.08 31.36
N ASN A 273 -3.36 -17.04 30.83
CA ASN A 273 -4.23 -16.14 31.56
C ASN A 273 -5.63 -16.24 30.95
N TYR A 274 -6.59 -16.75 31.70
CA TYR A 274 -7.97 -16.87 31.22
C TYR A 274 -8.71 -15.55 31.40
N VAL A 275 -9.44 -15.16 30.36
CA VAL A 275 -10.27 -13.97 30.33
C VAL A 275 -11.71 -14.37 30.60
N ASP A 276 -12.31 -13.75 31.61
CA ASP A 276 -13.68 -14.01 32.01
C ASP A 276 -14.69 -13.47 31.00
N PHE A 277 -15.80 -14.20 30.87
CA PHE A 277 -17.00 -13.76 30.20
C PHE A 277 -17.95 -13.09 31.18
N VAL A 278 -18.65 -12.09 30.69
CA VAL A 278 -19.70 -11.39 31.44
C VAL A 278 -21.05 -11.72 30.79
N LEU A 279 -21.96 -12.23 31.61
CA LEU A 279 -23.37 -12.36 31.25
C LEU A 279 -24.03 -10.99 31.27
N ASP A 280 -24.32 -10.45 30.09
CA ASP A 280 -25.13 -9.26 29.94
C ASP A 280 -26.61 -9.67 29.94
N VAL A 281 -27.29 -9.34 31.04
CA VAL A 281 -28.71 -9.66 31.23
C VAL A 281 -29.59 -8.57 30.60
N TYR A 282 -30.53 -9.01 29.76
CA TYR A 282 -31.51 -8.17 29.07
C TYR A 282 -32.94 -8.73 29.24
N ASN A 283 -33.84 -8.37 28.32
CA ASN A 283 -35.27 -8.66 28.39
C ASN A 283 -35.63 -10.08 27.93
N SER A 284 -34.88 -10.68 27.01
CA SER A 284 -35.28 -11.96 26.39
C SER A 284 -35.31 -13.15 27.35
N CYS A 285 -34.71 -13.04 28.53
CA CYS A 285 -34.83 -14.04 29.60
C CYS A 285 -35.83 -13.67 30.70
N GLY A 286 -36.40 -12.46 30.70
CA GLY A 286 -37.39 -12.02 31.70
C GLY A 286 -36.85 -11.26 32.92
N CYS A 287 -35.53 -11.05 33.04
CA CYS A 287 -34.92 -10.41 34.22
C CYS A 287 -35.17 -8.91 34.37
N ASP A 288 -35.32 -8.17 33.27
CA ASP A 288 -35.38 -6.69 33.29
C ASP A 288 -36.63 -6.16 32.57
N PRO A 289 -37.86 -6.53 33.01
CA PRO A 289 -39.10 -6.26 32.26
C PRO A 289 -39.40 -4.75 32.11
N ASP A 290 -38.88 -3.91 33.00
CA ASP A 290 -39.08 -2.46 33.00
C ASP A 290 -38.01 -1.70 32.18
N ARG A 291 -37.03 -2.39 31.60
CA ARG A 291 -36.04 -1.76 30.71
C ARG A 291 -36.75 -1.05 29.57
N PRO A 292 -36.50 0.25 29.35
CA PRO A 292 -37.11 0.95 28.24
C PRO A 292 -36.72 0.24 26.92
N PRO A 293 -37.68 0.02 26.01
CA PRO A 293 -37.40 -0.63 24.74
C PRO A 293 -36.34 0.17 24.00
N TYR A 294 -35.38 -0.55 23.43
CA TYR A 294 -34.30 0.06 22.68
C TYR A 294 -34.87 0.82 21.47
N ASN A 295 -34.50 2.10 21.30
CA ASN A 295 -34.97 2.90 20.18
C ASN A 295 -34.19 2.55 18.91
N VAL A 296 -34.66 1.52 18.21
CA VAL A 296 -34.09 1.06 16.92
C VAL A 296 -34.04 2.18 15.89
N GLY A 297 -34.97 3.15 15.94
CA GLY A 297 -34.98 4.31 15.06
C GLY A 297 -33.73 5.19 15.20
N ASN A 298 -33.20 5.34 16.42
CA ASN A 298 -31.94 6.07 16.64
C ASN A 298 -30.75 5.32 16.04
N THR A 299 -30.70 4.00 16.16
CA THR A 299 -29.61 3.21 15.57
C THR A 299 -29.67 3.20 14.06
N LEU A 300 -30.86 3.03 13.47
CA LEU A 300 -31.05 3.17 12.03
C LEU A 300 -30.62 4.55 11.53
N LYS A 301 -30.91 5.61 12.29
CA LYS A 301 -30.44 6.96 11.99
C LYS A 301 -28.90 7.02 12.01
N THR A 302 -28.25 6.53 13.07
CA THR A 302 -26.78 6.51 13.18
C THR A 302 -26.12 5.70 12.06
N VAL A 303 -26.64 4.50 11.75
CA VAL A 303 -26.15 3.65 10.65
C VAL A 303 -26.31 4.37 9.32
N ARG A 304 -27.46 5.01 9.08
CA ARG A 304 -27.70 5.80 7.86
C ARG A 304 -26.76 7.00 7.76
N GLU A 305 -26.55 7.75 8.84
CA GLU A 305 -25.63 8.89 8.87
C GLU A 305 -24.19 8.47 8.57
N ARG A 306 -23.73 7.37 9.19
CA ARG A 306 -22.42 6.76 8.88
C ARG A 306 -22.32 6.33 7.43
N PHE A 307 -23.35 5.68 6.90
CA PHE A 307 -23.38 5.21 5.51
C PHE A 307 -23.36 6.38 4.52
N CYS A 308 -24.16 7.43 4.73
CA CYS A 308 -24.13 8.63 3.89
C CYS A 308 -22.77 9.31 3.95
N LYS A 309 -22.21 9.50 5.15
CA LYS A 309 -20.87 10.06 5.32
C LYS A 309 -19.81 9.22 4.61
N TYR A 310 -19.87 7.90 4.74
CA TYR A 310 -18.99 6.97 4.03
C TYR A 310 -19.06 7.16 2.52
N GLN A 311 -20.28 7.32 1.96
CA GLN A 311 -20.45 7.54 0.52
C GLN A 311 -19.89 8.89 0.07
N ASP A 312 -20.17 9.96 0.82
CA ASP A 312 -19.69 11.31 0.52
C ASP A 312 -18.15 11.36 0.58
N ASP A 313 -17.55 10.84 1.65
CA ASP A 313 -16.09 10.80 1.81
C ASP A 313 -15.45 9.91 0.72
N ASN A 314 -16.04 8.77 0.38
CA ASN A 314 -15.52 7.92 -0.70
C ASN A 314 -15.58 8.61 -2.08
N ALA A 315 -16.63 9.40 -2.35
CA ALA A 315 -16.72 10.18 -3.59
C ALA A 315 -15.59 11.21 -3.68
N LEU A 316 -15.34 11.95 -2.60
CA LEU A 316 -14.25 12.91 -2.53
C LEU A 316 -12.88 12.23 -2.67
N LEU A 317 -12.68 11.04 -2.08
CA LEU A 317 -11.44 10.27 -2.25
C LEU A 317 -11.22 9.81 -3.70
N CYS A 318 -12.30 9.48 -4.42
CA CYS A 318 -12.22 9.17 -5.85
C CYS A 318 -11.83 10.41 -6.67
N GLU A 319 -12.35 11.60 -6.35
CA GLU A 319 -11.97 12.86 -6.99
C GLU A 319 -10.49 13.18 -6.73
N LEU A 320 -10.05 13.14 -5.47
CA LEU A 320 -8.65 13.30 -5.08
C LEU A 320 -7.72 12.34 -5.84
N ALA A 321 -8.13 11.08 -5.96
CA ALA A 321 -7.33 10.10 -6.68
C ALA A 321 -7.15 10.49 -8.15
N GLN A 322 -8.18 11.05 -8.81
CA GLN A 322 -8.08 11.53 -10.19
C GLN A 322 -7.15 12.74 -10.30
N GLU A 323 -7.25 13.71 -9.40
CA GLU A 323 -6.38 14.89 -9.36
C GLU A 323 -4.90 14.50 -9.26
N ILE A 324 -4.58 13.63 -8.29
CA ILE A 324 -3.21 13.12 -8.08
C ILE A 324 -2.65 12.42 -9.34
N VAL A 325 -3.46 11.63 -10.05
CA VAL A 325 -3.01 10.96 -11.29
C VAL A 325 -2.64 11.98 -12.38
N THR A 326 -3.36 13.10 -12.44
CA THR A 326 -3.11 14.15 -13.43
C THR A 326 -1.97 15.10 -13.07
N GLY A 327 -1.49 15.05 -11.82
CA GLY A 327 -0.35 15.84 -11.36
C GLY A 327 0.92 15.60 -12.16
N ASP A 328 1.69 16.67 -12.37
CA ASP A 328 2.96 16.66 -13.11
C ASP A 328 4.20 16.75 -12.21
N SER A 329 4.00 16.91 -10.90
CA SER A 329 5.09 17.05 -9.93
C SER A 329 4.70 16.57 -8.55
N ALA A 330 5.70 16.31 -7.70
CA ALA A 330 5.48 15.96 -6.30
C ALA A 330 4.78 17.09 -5.51
N ASP A 331 5.09 18.36 -5.82
CA ASP A 331 4.46 19.52 -5.18
C ASP A 331 2.94 19.56 -5.46
N CYS A 332 2.50 19.19 -6.68
CA CYS A 332 1.07 19.09 -7.02
C CYS A 332 0.35 18.05 -6.15
N ILE A 333 0.95 16.87 -5.96
CA ILE A 333 0.35 15.83 -5.11
C ILE A 333 0.14 16.36 -3.68
N VAL A 334 1.10 17.12 -3.15
CA VAL A 334 0.99 17.71 -1.81
C VAL A 334 -0.13 18.76 -1.75
N GLU A 335 -0.31 19.57 -2.80
CA GLU A 335 -1.40 20.54 -2.89
C GLU A 335 -2.77 19.85 -2.94
N ASP A 336 -2.92 18.78 -3.73
CA ASP A 336 -4.15 17.98 -3.80
C ASP A 336 -4.46 17.34 -2.44
N LEU A 337 -3.47 16.73 -1.80
CA LEU A 337 -3.59 16.14 -0.45
C LEU A 337 -3.91 17.18 0.63
N LYS A 338 -3.52 18.46 0.46
CA LYS A 338 -3.90 19.55 1.36
C LYS A 338 -5.33 20.04 1.14
N GLY A 339 -5.78 20.06 -0.11
CA GLY A 339 -7.16 20.39 -0.46
C GLY A 339 -8.14 19.39 0.14
N TYR A 340 -7.73 18.13 0.24
CA TYR A 340 -8.43 17.12 1.01
C TYR A 340 -8.13 17.30 2.50
N ASN A 341 -9.16 17.62 3.29
CA ASN A 341 -9.04 17.88 4.72
C ASN A 341 -8.81 16.58 5.52
N PHE A 342 -7.69 15.89 5.25
CA PHE A 342 -7.25 14.76 6.05
C PHE A 342 -6.91 15.24 7.47
N TYR A 343 -7.23 14.42 8.45
CA TYR A 343 -6.89 14.68 9.85
C TYR A 343 -5.85 13.68 10.30
N ASN A 344 -4.89 14.09 11.13
CA ASN A 344 -3.97 13.22 11.84
C ASN A 344 -3.34 12.07 11.00
N ILE A 345 -2.96 12.36 9.76
CA ILE A 345 -2.37 11.40 8.82
C ILE A 345 -0.93 11.78 8.48
N CYS A 346 -0.09 10.78 8.27
CA CYS A 346 1.23 10.91 7.67
C CYS A 346 1.36 9.85 6.55
N ILE A 347 1.76 10.28 5.36
CA ILE A 347 1.91 9.43 4.18
C ILE A 347 3.38 9.37 3.82
N MET A 348 3.92 8.15 3.79
CA MET A 348 5.31 7.85 3.52
C MET A 348 5.42 7.04 2.24
N VAL A 349 6.40 7.36 1.40
CA VAL A 349 6.75 6.59 0.19
C VAL A 349 8.24 6.25 0.16
N ASN A 350 8.58 5.11 -0.44
CA ASN A 350 9.95 4.70 -0.72
C ASN A 350 10.64 5.73 -1.64
N GLN A 351 11.96 5.87 -1.57
CA GLN A 351 12.71 6.76 -2.47
C GLN A 351 12.60 6.32 -3.92
N SER A 352 12.54 5.00 -4.12
CA SER A 352 12.34 4.37 -5.42
C SER A 352 11.00 4.75 -6.08
N PHE A 353 10.00 5.22 -5.33
CA PHE A 353 8.73 5.74 -5.86
C PHE A 353 8.94 6.87 -6.86
N TRP A 354 9.94 7.73 -6.63
CA TRP A 354 10.23 8.90 -7.45
C TRP A 354 11.02 8.60 -8.72
N ASN A 355 11.49 7.36 -8.89
CA ASN A 355 12.29 6.99 -10.03
C ASN A 355 11.40 6.54 -11.21
N GLU A 356 11.13 7.48 -12.13
CA GLU A 356 10.30 7.26 -13.31
C GLU A 356 10.84 6.19 -14.27
N ALA A 357 12.15 5.90 -14.20
CA ALA A 357 12.77 4.87 -15.04
C ALA A 357 12.45 3.45 -14.56
N LEU A 358 12.07 3.28 -13.29
CA LEU A 358 11.74 1.97 -12.73
C LEU A 358 10.33 1.55 -13.12
N ASN A 359 10.22 0.38 -13.73
CA ASN A 359 8.95 -0.23 -14.09
C ASN A 359 8.09 -0.48 -12.83
N PRO A 360 6.87 0.09 -12.75
CA PRO A 360 5.98 -0.08 -11.60
C PRO A 360 5.46 -1.51 -11.39
N LEU A 361 5.60 -2.38 -12.38
CA LEU A 361 5.16 -3.77 -12.34
C LEU A 361 6.27 -4.77 -11.98
N GLU A 362 7.52 -4.33 -11.83
CA GLU A 362 8.64 -5.23 -11.49
C GLU A 362 8.77 -5.46 -9.98
N GLU A 363 8.86 -6.74 -9.58
CA GLU A 363 8.91 -7.23 -8.18
C GLU A 363 10.15 -6.84 -7.36
N LYS A 364 10.98 -5.89 -7.81
CA LYS A 364 12.24 -5.57 -7.13
C LYS A 364 12.04 -4.97 -5.72
N TRP A 365 10.83 -4.60 -5.33
CA TRP A 365 10.56 -3.94 -4.07
C TRP A 365 9.78 -4.85 -3.13
N ASN A 366 10.48 -5.37 -2.12
CA ASN A 366 9.91 -6.36 -1.21
C ASN A 366 9.77 -5.84 0.23
N GLY A 367 9.83 -4.50 0.41
CA GLY A 367 9.83 -3.83 1.71
C GLY A 367 9.95 -2.31 1.59
N PHE A 368 10.47 -1.71 2.66
CA PHE A 368 10.60 -0.25 2.80
C PHE A 368 12.07 0.15 2.81
N ASP A 369 12.37 1.29 2.18
CA ASP A 369 13.73 1.84 2.15
C ASP A 369 14.16 2.31 3.56
N ASP A 370 15.46 2.33 3.85
CA ASP A 370 15.97 2.86 5.12
C ASP A 370 15.87 4.39 5.19
N GLU A 371 16.09 5.06 4.06
CA GLU A 371 15.73 6.46 3.84
C GLU A 371 14.45 6.48 3.01
N MET A 372 13.40 7.10 3.53
CA MET A 372 12.09 7.24 2.89
C MET A 372 11.75 8.71 2.66
N CYS A 373 10.64 8.96 2.00
CA CYS A 373 10.11 10.28 1.75
C CYS A 373 8.74 10.44 2.43
N ILE A 374 8.59 11.47 3.25
CA ILE A 374 7.29 11.94 3.72
C ILE A 374 6.67 12.71 2.58
N LEU A 375 5.63 12.12 2.00
CA LEU A 375 4.86 12.76 0.96
C LEU A 375 3.99 13.88 1.55
N TYR A 376 3.30 13.61 2.65
CA TYR A 376 2.39 14.57 3.28
C TYR A 376 2.13 14.22 4.74
N LYS A 377 1.99 15.25 5.58
CA LYS A 377 1.58 15.14 6.98
C LYS A 377 0.57 16.24 7.28
N SER A 378 -0.62 15.87 7.72
CA SER A 378 -1.75 16.81 7.84
C SER A 378 -1.71 17.70 9.08
N ASP A 379 -0.90 17.36 10.07
CA ASP A 379 -0.82 18.04 11.37
C ASP A 379 0.47 18.86 11.54
N ASP A 380 1.20 19.13 10.45
CA ASP A 380 2.40 19.95 10.45
C ASP A 380 2.53 20.81 9.18
N ASP A 381 1.92 21.99 9.20
CA ASP A 381 2.06 22.99 8.13
C ASP A 381 3.39 23.78 8.23
N SER A 382 4.20 23.58 9.27
CA SER A 382 5.44 24.34 9.45
C SER A 382 6.56 23.89 8.50
N LYS A 383 6.43 22.68 7.95
CA LYS A 383 7.42 22.04 7.09
C LYS A 383 6.97 22.03 5.63
N LYS A 384 7.94 22.07 4.72
CA LYS A 384 7.68 21.85 3.29
C LYS A 384 7.77 20.36 2.98
N TYR A 385 6.75 19.83 2.34
CA TYR A 385 6.71 18.47 1.79
C TYR A 385 6.77 18.51 0.26
N PRO A 386 7.26 17.45 -0.40
CA PRO A 386 7.81 16.21 0.19
C PRO A 386 9.15 16.43 0.90
N MET A 387 9.52 15.53 1.85
CA MET A 387 10.82 15.58 2.52
C MET A 387 11.41 14.20 2.84
N ASN A 388 12.73 14.08 2.82
CA ASN A 388 13.41 12.83 3.17
C ASN A 388 13.52 12.63 4.68
N ILE A 389 13.42 11.38 5.12
CA ILE A 389 13.60 10.97 6.51
C ILE A 389 14.14 9.54 6.62
N MET A 390 14.90 9.25 7.67
CA MET A 390 15.25 7.87 8.00
C MET A 390 14.04 7.14 8.58
N ARG A 391 13.75 5.95 8.09
CA ARG A 391 12.63 5.11 8.54
C ARG A 391 12.63 4.86 10.06
N LYS A 392 13.81 4.77 10.68
CA LYS A 392 13.98 4.62 12.14
C LYS A 392 13.48 5.82 12.96
N ASP A 393 13.29 6.97 12.32
CA ASP A 393 12.72 8.15 12.97
C ASP A 393 11.18 8.12 12.98
N VAL A 394 10.59 6.97 12.58
CA VAL A 394 9.21 6.41 12.66
C VAL A 394 8.05 7.38 12.39
N LEU A 395 8.03 8.51 13.09
CA LEU A 395 7.15 9.65 12.85
C LEU A 395 7.87 10.96 13.17
N ILE A 396 7.85 11.90 12.23
CA ILE A 396 8.18 13.28 12.53
C ILE A 396 7.25 13.82 13.63
N ASP A 397 7.82 14.57 14.57
CA ASP A 397 7.13 15.13 15.73
C ASP A 397 6.48 14.07 16.64
N ILE A 398 7.11 12.89 16.74
CA ILE A 398 6.67 11.82 17.64
C ILE A 398 6.41 12.32 19.06
N ASP A 399 7.15 13.32 19.55
CA ASP A 399 6.92 13.91 20.86
C ASP A 399 5.52 14.52 21.00
N TYR A 400 5.01 15.21 19.96
CA TYR A 400 3.65 15.74 19.90
C TYR A 400 2.61 14.62 19.77
N VAL A 401 2.79 13.69 18.83
CA VAL A 401 1.88 12.56 18.61
C VAL A 401 1.72 11.74 19.90
N MET A 402 2.80 11.54 20.64
CA MET A 402 2.79 10.84 21.93
C MET A 402 2.05 11.61 23.04
N THR A 403 1.75 12.91 22.88
CA THR A 403 0.90 13.65 23.83
C THR A 403 -0.59 13.42 23.60
N LEU A 404 -0.99 13.04 22.37
CA LEU A 404 -2.39 12.91 21.98
C LEU A 404 -3.09 11.68 22.58
N LYS A 405 -2.33 10.72 23.13
CA LYS A 405 -2.82 9.48 23.77
C LYS A 405 -3.69 8.59 22.87
N ASN A 406 -3.75 8.91 21.59
CA ASN A 406 -4.36 8.07 20.55
C ASN A 406 -3.39 6.98 20.10
N PRO A 407 -3.87 5.82 19.64
CA PRO A 407 -3.02 4.84 18.99
C PRO A 407 -2.44 5.40 17.69
N VAL A 408 -1.20 5.01 17.36
CA VAL A 408 -0.61 5.26 16.04
C VAL A 408 -0.81 4.01 15.20
N VAL A 409 -1.60 4.10 14.14
CA VAL A 409 -1.96 2.97 13.28
C VAL A 409 -1.19 3.02 11.97
N PHE A 410 -0.45 1.96 11.66
CA PHE A 410 0.32 1.76 10.44
C PHE A 410 -0.45 0.88 9.46
N ASN A 411 -0.47 1.27 8.18
CA ASN A 411 -1.04 0.50 7.07
C ASN A 411 -0.13 0.60 5.85
N VAL A 412 0.04 -0.48 5.08
CA VAL A 412 0.83 -0.44 3.85
C VAL A 412 0.09 0.30 2.73
N ILE A 413 0.83 1.14 2.01
CA ILE A 413 0.45 1.64 0.70
C ILE A 413 1.18 0.81 -0.35
N SER A 414 0.45 0.22 -1.30
CA SER A 414 1.01 -0.69 -2.30
C SER A 414 0.39 -0.51 -3.67
N SER A 415 1.13 -0.93 -4.69
CA SER A 415 0.71 -0.95 -6.09
C SER A 415 0.93 -2.34 -6.66
N TYR A 416 -0.11 -2.94 -7.24
CA TYR A 416 -0.03 -4.28 -7.86
C TYR A 416 0.54 -5.40 -6.97
N GLY A 417 0.45 -5.27 -5.64
CA GLY A 417 1.05 -6.21 -4.68
C GLY A 417 2.50 -5.89 -4.29
N ILE A 418 2.98 -4.69 -4.62
CA ILE A 418 4.33 -4.21 -4.32
C ILE A 418 4.21 -3.03 -3.34
N PRO A 419 4.81 -3.09 -2.14
CA PRO A 419 4.83 -1.97 -1.20
C PRO A 419 5.51 -0.75 -1.82
N MET A 420 4.81 0.38 -1.81
CA MET A 420 5.35 1.69 -2.22
C MET A 420 5.70 2.55 -1.01
N GLY A 421 5.17 2.22 0.16
CA GLY A 421 5.29 3.02 1.37
C GLY A 421 4.23 2.64 2.39
N TYR A 422 3.96 3.52 3.34
CA TYR A 422 2.96 3.28 4.37
C TYR A 422 2.27 4.56 4.80
N MET A 423 1.09 4.39 5.36
CA MET A 423 0.29 5.44 5.97
C MET A 423 0.28 5.24 7.48
N CYS A 424 0.46 6.33 8.23
CA CYS A 424 0.25 6.39 9.66
C CYS A 424 -0.95 7.27 9.96
N VAL A 425 -1.85 6.82 10.82
CA VAL A 425 -2.95 7.64 11.35
C VAL A 425 -2.98 7.61 12.86
N HIS A 426 -3.39 8.71 13.50
CA HIS A 426 -3.50 8.81 14.96
C HIS A 426 -4.86 9.39 15.40
N PHE A 427 -5.92 8.80 14.87
CA PHE A 427 -7.31 9.10 15.25
C PHE A 427 -7.65 8.63 16.66
N THR A 428 -8.73 9.18 17.20
CA THR A 428 -9.41 8.57 18.34
C THR A 428 -9.79 7.13 17.99
N ALA A 429 -9.57 6.20 18.92
CA ALA A 429 -9.85 4.78 18.72
C ALA A 429 -11.36 4.51 18.80
N ASP A 430 -12.08 4.91 17.76
CA ASP A 430 -13.51 4.69 17.60
C ASP A 430 -13.87 4.23 16.18
N VAL A 431 -15.08 3.67 16.05
CA VAL A 431 -15.56 3.06 14.81
C VAL A 431 -15.69 4.09 13.69
N ASN A 432 -16.05 5.34 14.00
CA ASN A 432 -16.23 6.37 12.98
C ASN A 432 -14.88 6.78 12.34
N GLY A 433 -13.80 6.79 13.13
CA GLY A 433 -12.46 7.05 12.62
C GLY A 433 -11.88 5.84 11.88
N TYR A 434 -11.95 4.66 12.49
CA TYR A 434 -11.26 3.47 11.96
C TYR A 434 -11.94 2.85 10.74
N CYS A 435 -13.24 3.06 10.52
CA CYS A 435 -13.91 2.60 9.30
C CYS A 435 -13.43 3.33 8.03
N MET A 436 -12.79 4.50 8.17
CA MET A 436 -12.23 5.27 7.05
C MET A 436 -10.84 4.77 6.62
N ILE A 437 -10.12 4.05 7.48
CA ILE A 437 -8.74 3.60 7.20
C ILE A 437 -8.65 2.80 5.90
N PRO A 438 -9.49 1.77 5.64
CA PRO A 438 -9.43 1.04 4.38
C PRO A 438 -9.67 1.94 3.17
N GLN A 439 -10.59 2.91 3.26
CA GLN A 439 -10.87 3.84 2.16
C GLN A 439 -9.65 4.71 1.84
N TYR A 440 -8.99 5.26 2.87
CA TYR A 440 -7.77 6.05 2.69
C TYR A 440 -6.66 5.19 2.05
N VAL A 441 -6.44 3.98 2.54
CA VAL A 441 -5.44 3.06 1.99
C VAL A 441 -5.74 2.77 0.51
N TYR A 442 -6.97 2.41 0.16
CA TYR A 442 -7.33 2.06 -1.21
C TYR A 442 -7.32 3.27 -2.16
N ALA A 443 -7.77 4.43 -1.70
CA ALA A 443 -7.70 5.67 -2.47
C ALA A 443 -6.24 6.06 -2.75
N LEU A 444 -5.38 6.06 -1.73
CA LEU A 444 -3.95 6.35 -1.89
C LEU A 444 -3.24 5.31 -2.77
N ASN A 445 -3.56 4.02 -2.63
CA ASN A 445 -3.04 2.97 -3.50
C ASN A 445 -3.37 3.28 -4.97
N ASN A 446 -4.63 3.59 -5.28
CA ASN A 446 -5.06 3.88 -6.65
C ASN A 446 -4.44 5.18 -7.18
N ALA A 447 -4.47 6.25 -6.38
CA ALA A 447 -3.94 7.56 -6.73
C ALA A 447 -2.44 7.51 -7.04
N LEU A 448 -1.64 7.01 -6.09
CA LEU A 448 -0.18 6.97 -6.21
C LEU A 448 0.29 5.95 -7.26
N SER A 449 -0.43 4.84 -7.43
CA SER A 449 -0.18 3.91 -8.54
C SER A 449 -0.41 4.57 -9.89
N GLY A 450 -1.52 5.29 -10.03
CA GLY A 450 -1.88 6.00 -11.26
C GLY A 450 -0.86 7.09 -11.61
N TYR A 451 -0.48 7.92 -10.64
CA TYR A 451 0.58 8.93 -10.80
C TYR A 451 1.89 8.28 -11.26
N ARG A 452 2.35 7.23 -10.55
CA ARG A 452 3.61 6.57 -10.89
C ARG A 452 3.58 5.95 -12.29
N ASN A 453 2.47 5.33 -12.67
CA ASN A 453 2.28 4.81 -14.03
C ASN A 453 2.33 5.94 -15.06
N ALA A 454 1.67 7.07 -14.81
CA ALA A 454 1.68 8.23 -15.71
C ALA A 454 3.10 8.79 -15.90
N MET A 455 3.89 8.90 -14.81
CA MET A 455 5.28 9.33 -14.88
C MET A 455 6.16 8.34 -15.64
N HIS A 456 6.02 7.04 -15.38
CA HIS A 456 6.77 6.00 -16.10
C HIS A 456 6.44 5.99 -17.61
N LEU A 457 5.16 6.17 -17.97
CA LEU A 457 4.74 6.29 -19.36
C LEU A 457 5.34 7.54 -20.04
N LYS A 458 5.34 8.70 -19.37
CA LYS A 458 5.97 9.94 -19.86
C LYS A 458 7.48 9.74 -20.06
N TYR A 459 8.16 9.11 -19.10
CA TYR A 459 9.59 8.80 -19.19
C TYR A 459 9.90 7.86 -20.36
N THR A 460 9.11 6.80 -20.52
CA THR A 460 9.29 5.82 -21.60
C THR A 460 9.03 6.46 -22.96
N ALA A 461 7.99 7.29 -23.09
CA ALA A 461 7.71 8.03 -24.33
C ALA A 461 8.86 8.97 -24.72
N LYS A 462 9.41 9.74 -23.77
CA LYS A 462 10.59 10.58 -23.99
C LYS A 462 11.82 9.76 -24.39
N SER A 463 12.01 8.60 -23.78
CA SER A 463 13.13 7.70 -24.08
C SER A 463 13.03 7.12 -25.49
N ILE A 464 11.82 6.70 -25.91
CA ILE A 464 11.55 6.24 -27.28
C ILE A 464 11.76 7.37 -28.29
N GLU A 465 11.29 8.59 -28.01
CA GLU A 465 11.52 9.76 -28.86
C GLU A 465 13.02 10.02 -29.03
N LYS A 466 13.80 9.96 -27.95
CA LYS A 466 15.26 10.14 -27.99
C LYS A 466 15.96 9.06 -28.83
N ILE A 467 15.54 7.80 -28.73
CA ILE A 467 16.07 6.70 -29.55
C ILE A 467 15.65 6.86 -31.02
N SER A 468 14.43 7.32 -31.27
CA SER A 468 13.91 7.54 -32.63
C SER A 468 14.56 8.73 -33.34
N GLU A 469 15.11 9.70 -32.60
CA GLU A 469 15.73 10.91 -33.17
C GLU A 469 17.26 10.87 -33.24
N ASN A 470 17.93 10.02 -32.48
CA ASN A 470 19.39 9.96 -32.45
C ASN A 470 19.92 8.68 -33.11
N ASP A 471 21.12 8.76 -33.67
CA ASP A 471 21.87 7.59 -34.13
C ASP A 471 22.43 6.85 -32.91
N TYR A 472 22.15 5.55 -32.81
CA TYR A 472 22.48 4.75 -31.62
C TYR A 472 23.98 4.68 -31.34
N LEU A 473 24.82 4.61 -32.38
CA LEU A 473 26.26 4.48 -32.23
C LEU A 473 26.91 5.81 -31.83
N THR A 474 26.53 6.87 -32.53
CA THR A 474 27.23 8.16 -32.41
C THR A 474 26.60 9.12 -31.42
N GLY A 475 25.31 8.99 -31.13
CA GLY A 475 24.54 9.87 -30.25
C GLY A 475 24.26 11.27 -30.80
N ILE A 476 24.62 11.58 -32.05
CA ILE A 476 24.12 12.76 -32.77
C ILE A 476 22.77 12.42 -33.42
N TYR A 477 22.09 13.38 -34.03
CA TYR A 477 20.78 13.10 -34.64
C TYR A 477 20.90 12.05 -35.75
N ASN A 478 19.93 11.15 -35.84
CA ASN A 478 19.75 10.37 -37.07
C ASN A 478 19.05 11.24 -38.12
N ARG A 479 18.86 10.71 -39.33
CA ARG A 479 18.19 11.44 -40.42
C ARG A 479 16.86 12.07 -39.97
N ASN A 480 15.99 11.30 -39.29
CA ASN A 480 14.68 11.80 -38.85
C ASN A 480 14.81 12.94 -37.83
N GLY A 481 15.62 12.75 -36.78
CA GLY A 481 15.86 13.78 -35.77
C GLY A 481 16.45 15.06 -36.37
N PHE A 482 17.35 14.93 -37.36
CA PHE A 482 17.96 16.06 -38.02
C PHE A 482 16.92 16.93 -38.74
N TYR A 483 16.02 16.36 -39.54
CA TYR A 483 14.96 17.12 -40.23
C TYR A 483 14.00 17.80 -39.24
N LYS A 484 13.66 17.13 -38.12
CA LYS A 484 12.82 17.74 -37.07
C LYS A 484 13.49 19.00 -36.49
N GLN A 485 14.77 18.92 -36.16
CA GLN A 485 15.52 20.06 -35.60
C GLN A 485 15.83 21.15 -36.62
N LEU A 486 16.07 20.77 -37.88
CA LEU A 486 16.26 21.71 -38.99
C LEU A 486 15.08 22.68 -39.12
N SER A 487 13.84 22.17 -39.02
CA SER A 487 12.64 23.01 -39.07
C SER A 487 12.58 24.07 -37.95
N TRP A 488 13.13 23.76 -36.78
CA TRP A 488 13.22 24.69 -35.66
C TRP A 488 14.35 25.70 -35.86
N LEU A 489 15.52 25.22 -36.30
CA LEU A 489 16.69 26.05 -36.59
C LEU A 489 16.39 27.10 -37.66
N GLN A 490 15.67 26.71 -38.72
CA GLN A 490 15.17 27.59 -39.78
C GLN A 490 14.28 28.71 -39.25
N ARG A 491 13.21 28.35 -38.51
CA ARG A 491 12.22 29.31 -38.00
C ARG A 491 12.84 30.36 -37.07
N LYS A 492 13.77 29.95 -36.21
CA LYS A 492 14.41 30.85 -35.24
C LYS A 492 15.46 31.78 -35.85
N ASN A 493 15.96 31.47 -37.05
CA ASN A 493 17.11 32.14 -37.66
C ASN A 493 16.84 32.69 -39.07
N ALA A 494 15.61 33.12 -39.33
CA ALA A 494 15.26 33.75 -40.61
C ALA A 494 16.20 34.92 -40.96
N GLY A 495 16.68 34.96 -42.21
CA GLY A 495 17.57 36.02 -42.72
C GLY A 495 19.04 35.93 -42.29
N ARG A 496 19.46 34.84 -41.62
CA ARG A 496 20.86 34.56 -41.29
C ARG A 496 21.56 33.70 -42.35
N ASN A 497 22.88 33.58 -42.26
CA ASN A 497 23.66 32.72 -43.14
C ASN A 497 23.56 31.28 -42.66
N PHE A 498 23.18 30.38 -43.56
CA PHE A 498 23.17 28.94 -43.32
C PHE A 498 24.31 28.30 -44.09
N THR A 499 24.98 27.35 -43.46
CA THR A 499 26.00 26.50 -44.06
C THR A 499 25.62 25.05 -43.84
N VAL A 500 25.57 24.29 -44.93
CA VAL A 500 25.38 22.84 -44.90
C VAL A 500 26.72 22.19 -45.23
N ALA A 501 27.15 21.24 -44.42
CA ALA A 501 28.32 20.41 -44.66
C ALA A 501 27.88 18.95 -44.79
N SER A 502 28.29 18.31 -45.88
CA SER A 502 28.25 16.87 -46.05
C SER A 502 29.64 16.31 -45.77
N ILE A 503 29.72 15.37 -44.85
CA ILE A 503 30.96 14.81 -44.32
C ILE A 503 30.90 13.30 -44.43
N ASP A 504 31.90 12.68 -45.03
CA ASP A 504 31.97 11.24 -45.22
C ASP A 504 33.30 10.69 -44.66
N LEU A 505 33.23 9.64 -43.84
CA LEU A 505 34.40 8.95 -43.29
C LEU A 505 35.14 8.15 -44.38
N ASP A 506 36.38 8.53 -44.66
CA ASP A 506 37.18 7.88 -45.69
C ASP A 506 37.62 6.48 -45.24
N GLY A 507 37.39 5.48 -46.10
CA GLY A 507 38.00 4.16 -45.96
C GLY A 507 37.38 3.26 -44.89
N LEU A 508 36.17 3.55 -44.39
CA LEU A 508 35.48 2.74 -43.37
C LEU A 508 35.44 1.24 -43.71
N LYS A 509 35.16 0.89 -44.97
CA LYS A 509 35.18 -0.52 -45.42
C LYS A 509 36.54 -1.18 -45.22
N ASN A 510 37.64 -0.48 -45.53
CA ASN A 510 38.98 -1.03 -45.33
C ASN A 510 39.27 -1.24 -43.85
N ILE A 511 38.84 -0.31 -42.98
CA ILE A 511 38.97 -0.44 -41.53
C ILE A 511 38.22 -1.68 -41.04
N ASN A 512 36.94 -1.83 -41.42
CA ASN A 512 36.12 -2.99 -41.06
C ASN A 512 36.73 -4.31 -41.55
N ASP A 513 37.18 -4.36 -42.81
CA ASP A 513 37.69 -5.58 -43.44
C ASP A 513 39.02 -6.06 -42.81
N HIS A 514 39.87 -5.15 -42.30
CA HIS A 514 41.20 -5.50 -41.76
C HIS A 514 41.28 -5.52 -40.23
N TYR A 515 40.45 -4.73 -39.54
CA TYR A 515 40.54 -4.51 -38.09
C TYR A 515 39.24 -4.86 -37.35
N GLY A 516 38.17 -5.19 -38.06
CA GLY A 516 36.88 -5.60 -37.48
C GLY A 516 35.90 -4.45 -37.27
N HIS A 517 34.64 -4.81 -37.02
CA HIS A 517 33.54 -3.85 -36.91
C HIS A 517 33.64 -2.93 -35.69
N ASP A 518 34.17 -3.42 -34.56
CA ASP A 518 34.38 -2.59 -33.36
C ASP A 518 35.31 -1.40 -33.64
N GLU A 519 36.30 -1.60 -34.53
CA GLU A 519 37.24 -0.55 -34.95
C GLU A 519 36.60 0.42 -35.95
N GLY A 520 35.70 -0.08 -36.81
CA GLY A 520 34.83 0.79 -37.62
C GLY A 520 33.91 1.66 -36.77
N ASP A 521 33.31 1.09 -35.73
CA ASP A 521 32.44 1.80 -34.79
C ASP A 521 33.21 2.89 -34.03
N PHE A 522 34.47 2.61 -33.66
CA PHE A 522 35.38 3.61 -33.10
C PHE A 522 35.67 4.75 -34.08
N ALA A 523 35.94 4.44 -35.36
CA ALA A 523 36.21 5.45 -36.38
C ALA A 523 35.00 6.35 -36.65
N ILE A 524 33.81 5.75 -36.75
CA ILE A 524 32.53 6.47 -36.92
C ILE A 524 32.28 7.39 -35.73
N SER A 525 32.46 6.88 -34.50
CA SER A 525 32.26 7.67 -33.27
C SER A 525 33.25 8.84 -33.18
N SER A 526 34.50 8.63 -33.59
CA SER A 526 35.54 9.66 -33.60
C SER A 526 35.19 10.82 -34.55
N VAL A 527 34.66 10.52 -35.74
CA VAL A 527 34.17 11.56 -36.67
C VAL A 527 32.96 12.29 -36.10
N ALA A 528 32.03 11.56 -35.49
CA ALA A 528 30.86 12.17 -34.85
C ALA A 528 31.26 13.14 -33.72
N ASP A 529 32.27 12.80 -32.91
CA ASP A 529 32.77 13.67 -31.85
C ASP A 529 33.50 14.90 -32.39
N ALA A 530 34.26 14.75 -33.48
CA ALA A 530 34.86 15.88 -34.19
C ALA A 530 33.78 16.86 -34.68
N ILE A 531 32.68 16.33 -35.21
CA ILE A 531 31.55 17.12 -35.72
C ILE A 531 30.74 17.75 -34.59
N ARG A 532 30.47 17.00 -33.52
CA ARG A 532 29.71 17.49 -32.36
C ARG A 532 30.42 18.66 -31.67
N SER A 533 31.75 18.60 -31.59
CA SER A 533 32.60 19.58 -30.90
C SER A 533 32.88 20.86 -31.71
N ILE A 534 32.35 21.00 -32.93
CA ILE A 534 32.51 22.21 -33.74
C ILE A 534 32.07 23.45 -32.93
N PRO A 535 32.90 24.51 -32.82
CA PRO A 535 32.65 25.67 -31.97
C PRO A 535 31.65 26.66 -32.61
N ILE A 536 30.49 26.17 -33.02
CA ILE A 536 29.36 26.97 -33.52
C ILE A 536 28.16 26.70 -32.60
N GLU A 537 27.57 27.78 -32.07
CA GLU A 537 26.46 27.71 -31.12
C GLU A 537 25.17 27.21 -31.77
N ASN A 538 24.77 27.82 -32.89
CA ASN A 538 23.55 27.45 -33.62
C ASN A 538 23.87 26.42 -34.71
N LYS A 539 24.15 25.18 -34.32
CA LYS A 539 24.37 24.06 -35.25
C LYS A 539 23.51 22.84 -34.91
N ILE A 540 23.19 22.06 -35.93
CA ILE A 540 22.67 20.70 -35.81
C ILE A 540 23.59 19.74 -36.56
N CYS A 541 23.83 18.58 -35.99
CA CYS A 541 24.69 17.55 -36.56
C CYS A 541 23.90 16.23 -36.61
N GLY A 542 24.00 15.49 -37.71
CA GLY A 542 23.36 14.19 -37.80
C GLY A 542 24.10 13.20 -38.69
N ARG A 543 23.83 11.92 -38.49
CA ARG A 543 24.31 10.80 -39.32
C ARG A 543 23.17 10.29 -40.18
N PHE A 544 23.35 10.33 -41.50
CA PHE A 544 22.31 10.00 -42.48
C PHE A 544 22.46 8.57 -43.02
N GLY A 545 23.66 8.01 -42.92
CA GLY A 545 24.01 6.69 -43.43
C GLY A 545 25.21 6.07 -42.71
N GLY A 546 25.82 5.04 -43.29
CA GLY A 546 26.91 4.28 -42.67
C GLY A 546 28.10 5.15 -42.24
N ASP A 547 28.72 5.84 -43.19
CA ASP A 547 29.85 6.75 -43.02
C ASP A 547 29.47 8.22 -43.27
N GLU A 548 28.19 8.51 -43.51
CA GLU A 548 27.70 9.81 -43.97
C GLU A 548 27.12 10.66 -42.83
N PHE A 549 27.64 11.87 -42.70
CA PHE A 549 27.31 12.86 -41.70
C PHE A 549 26.92 14.20 -42.34
N VAL A 550 26.03 14.91 -41.68
CA VAL A 550 25.56 16.23 -42.12
C VAL A 550 25.63 17.21 -40.96
N VAL A 551 26.11 18.42 -41.24
CA VAL A 551 26.05 19.56 -40.33
C VAL A 551 25.26 20.67 -40.99
N CYS A 552 24.32 21.27 -40.27
CA CYS A 552 23.74 22.55 -40.65
C CYS A 552 24.04 23.58 -39.56
N ALA A 553 24.74 24.64 -39.92
CA ALA A 553 25.22 25.68 -39.02
C ALA A 553 24.67 27.04 -39.43
N VAL A 554 24.40 27.90 -38.43
CA VAL A 554 23.93 29.27 -38.62
C VAL A 554 24.92 30.25 -38.01
N THR A 555 25.33 31.24 -38.79
CA THR A 555 26.23 32.32 -38.35
C THR A 555 25.64 33.71 -38.60
N ALA A 556 26.23 34.74 -37.99
CA ALA A 556 25.76 36.11 -38.12
C ALA A 556 26.06 36.67 -39.53
N ALA A 557 25.20 37.55 -40.01
CA ALA A 557 25.32 38.15 -41.35
C ALA A 557 26.52 39.10 -41.52
N ALA A 558 27.20 39.48 -40.43
CA ALA A 558 28.28 40.47 -40.41
C ALA A 558 29.70 39.85 -40.45
N ASP A 559 29.83 38.52 -40.49
CA ASP A 559 31.12 37.81 -40.43
C ASP A 559 31.87 37.80 -41.79
N ASN A 560 31.90 38.94 -42.49
CA ASN A 560 32.63 39.12 -43.75
C ASN A 560 34.16 39.29 -43.56
N VAL A 561 34.70 39.06 -42.35
CA VAL A 561 36.12 39.23 -42.05
C VAL A 561 36.64 38.03 -41.24
N GLY A 562 36.74 36.88 -41.90
CA GLY A 562 37.45 35.68 -41.42
C GLY A 562 36.71 34.36 -41.66
N ASP A 563 37.22 33.54 -42.60
CA ASP A 563 36.93 32.12 -42.92
C ASP A 563 35.48 31.55 -42.92
N GLY A 564 34.45 32.32 -42.57
CA GLY A 564 33.05 31.89 -42.53
C GLY A 564 32.79 30.64 -41.67
N ALA A 565 31.55 30.15 -41.70
CA ALA A 565 31.23 28.87 -41.05
C ALA A 565 31.96 27.69 -41.72
N GLU A 566 32.19 27.75 -43.03
CA GLU A 566 32.90 26.70 -43.79
C GLU A 566 34.33 26.50 -43.29
N GLY A 567 35.09 27.58 -43.10
CA GLY A 567 36.47 27.50 -42.61
C GLY A 567 36.54 27.02 -41.16
N ILE A 568 35.60 27.43 -40.30
CA ILE A 568 35.50 26.94 -38.91
C ILE A 568 35.24 25.43 -38.89
N ILE A 569 34.22 24.97 -39.63
CA ILE A 569 33.84 23.55 -39.70
C ILE A 569 35.01 22.72 -40.21
N ARG A 570 35.56 23.08 -41.38
CA ARG A 570 36.67 22.33 -42.01
C ARG A 570 37.88 22.26 -41.10
N ARG A 571 38.38 23.42 -40.65
CA ARG A 571 39.59 23.50 -39.83
C ARG A 571 39.42 22.73 -38.52
N HIS A 572 38.26 22.80 -37.89
CA HIS A 572 38.01 22.10 -36.62
C HIS A 572 38.03 20.59 -36.82
N VAL A 573 37.27 20.07 -37.79
CA VAL A 573 37.20 18.62 -38.06
C VAL A 573 38.56 18.08 -38.48
N GLU A 574 39.25 18.75 -39.41
CA GLU A 574 40.58 18.34 -39.87
C GLU A 574 41.61 18.35 -38.74
N ASN A 575 41.64 19.40 -37.91
CA ASN A 575 42.57 19.48 -36.78
C ASN A 575 42.26 18.42 -35.71
N PHE A 576 40.99 18.20 -35.39
CA PHE A 576 40.58 17.20 -34.41
C PHE A 576 41.05 15.80 -34.84
N LEU A 577 40.76 15.41 -36.09
CA LEU A 577 41.17 14.13 -36.63
C LEU A 577 42.70 14.02 -36.78
N ALA A 578 43.38 15.11 -37.16
CA ALA A 578 44.85 15.14 -37.22
C ALA A 578 45.49 14.95 -35.84
N CYS A 579 44.95 15.55 -34.79
CA CYS A 579 45.36 15.32 -33.40
C CYS A 579 45.16 13.86 -33.00
N LEU A 580 43.96 13.30 -33.25
CA LEU A 580 43.66 11.90 -32.95
C LEU A 580 44.64 10.93 -33.64
N ASN A 581 45.01 11.22 -34.89
CA ASN A 581 45.96 10.41 -35.66
C ASN A 581 47.41 10.56 -35.18
N LYS A 582 47.82 11.73 -34.65
CA LYS A 582 49.18 11.98 -34.13
C LYS A 582 49.49 11.15 -32.89
N ASP A 583 48.48 10.91 -32.06
CA ASP A 583 48.64 10.13 -30.84
C ASP A 583 48.85 8.62 -31.12
N HIS A 584 48.79 8.20 -32.39
CA HIS A 584 48.99 6.82 -32.85
C HIS A 584 48.17 5.78 -32.07
N VAL A 585 46.99 6.18 -31.58
CA VAL A 585 46.11 5.32 -30.78
C VAL A 585 45.66 4.09 -31.57
N LYS A 586 45.55 4.22 -32.89
CA LYS A 586 45.13 3.15 -33.82
C LYS A 586 46.14 2.97 -34.96
N PRO A 587 46.25 1.75 -35.53
CA PRO A 587 47.20 1.44 -36.61
C PRO A 587 46.77 1.97 -38.00
N TYR A 588 45.62 2.64 -38.09
CA TYR A 588 45.06 3.23 -39.30
C TYR A 588 44.71 4.71 -39.04
N PRO A 589 44.84 5.60 -40.05
CA PRO A 589 44.40 6.98 -39.90
C PRO A 589 42.89 7.10 -40.07
N ILE A 590 42.25 7.94 -39.25
CA ILE A 590 40.85 8.34 -39.40
C ILE A 590 40.83 9.68 -40.13
N THR A 591 40.28 9.71 -41.35
CA THR A 591 40.15 10.93 -42.16
C THR A 591 38.74 11.05 -42.71
N ALA A 592 38.27 12.27 -42.98
CA ALA A 592 36.97 12.50 -43.56
C ALA A 592 37.06 13.44 -44.77
N SER A 593 36.18 13.26 -45.74
CA SER A 593 35.98 14.15 -46.89
C SER A 593 34.83 15.10 -46.60
N ILE A 594 35.02 16.41 -46.84
CA ILE A 594 34.07 17.44 -46.41
C ILE A 594 33.67 18.32 -47.60
N GLY A 595 32.41 18.26 -48.01
CA GLY A 595 31.82 19.19 -48.97
C GLY A 595 30.88 20.16 -48.26
N MET A 596 30.93 21.44 -48.61
CA MET A 596 30.11 22.47 -47.95
C MET A 596 29.50 23.43 -48.95
N CYS A 597 28.32 23.93 -48.61
CA CYS A 597 27.65 25.01 -49.32
C CYS A 597 27.05 25.99 -48.31
N SER A 598 27.16 27.29 -48.59
CA SER A 598 26.62 28.36 -47.75
C SER A 598 25.69 29.27 -48.55
N THR A 599 24.58 29.69 -47.94
CA THR A 599 23.68 30.69 -48.52
C THR A 599 23.15 31.67 -47.48
N ARG A 600 22.77 32.86 -47.95
CA ARG A 600 22.10 33.90 -47.17
C ARG A 600 20.63 34.09 -47.58
N ILE A 601 20.30 33.80 -48.84
CA ILE A 601 18.99 34.00 -49.45
C ILE A 601 18.53 32.64 -49.97
N ASP A 602 17.23 32.35 -49.88
CA ASP A 602 16.64 31.10 -50.38
C ASP A 602 17.24 29.84 -49.76
N PHE A 603 17.24 29.75 -48.42
CA PHE A 603 17.67 28.53 -47.72
C PHE A 603 16.75 27.35 -48.05
N ASP A 604 17.22 26.51 -48.96
CA ASP A 604 16.66 25.20 -49.27
C ASP A 604 17.69 24.14 -48.87
N PHE A 605 17.40 23.45 -47.77
CA PHE A 605 18.31 22.44 -47.23
C PHE A 605 18.59 21.31 -48.22
N ASP A 606 17.59 20.82 -48.94
CA ASP A 606 17.75 19.67 -49.83
C ASP A 606 18.63 20.05 -51.04
N ALA A 607 18.43 21.25 -51.59
CA ALA A 607 19.27 21.78 -52.66
C ALA A 607 20.72 22.01 -52.20
N MET A 608 20.92 22.53 -51.00
CA MET A 608 22.26 22.77 -50.43
C MET A 608 22.98 21.49 -50.02
N LEU A 609 22.25 20.51 -49.48
CA LEU A 609 22.79 19.19 -49.16
C LEU A 609 23.30 18.52 -50.43
N LYS A 610 22.51 18.52 -51.51
CA LYS A 610 22.93 17.99 -52.81
C LYS A 610 24.21 18.64 -53.34
N GLN A 611 24.31 19.97 -53.27
CA GLN A 611 25.54 20.68 -53.68
C GLN A 611 26.74 20.35 -52.78
N SER A 612 26.49 20.17 -51.48
CA SER A 612 27.52 19.79 -50.51
C SER A 612 28.01 18.36 -50.77
N ASP A 613 27.12 17.42 -51.07
CA ASP A 613 27.45 16.05 -51.47
C ASP A 613 28.31 16.03 -52.74
N GLU A 614 27.94 16.79 -53.77
CA GLU A 614 28.72 16.88 -55.01
C GLU A 614 30.16 17.38 -54.75
N ARG A 615 30.31 18.38 -53.88
CA ARG A 615 31.63 18.90 -53.46
C ARG A 615 32.41 17.89 -52.61
N MET A 616 31.74 17.16 -51.72
CA MET A 616 32.33 16.12 -50.89
C MET A 616 32.87 14.98 -51.77
N TYR A 617 32.07 14.51 -52.74
CA TYR A 617 32.48 13.48 -53.68
C TYR A 617 33.66 13.92 -54.54
N ALA A 618 33.68 15.18 -54.98
CA ALA A 618 34.82 15.74 -55.72
C ALA A 618 36.10 15.69 -54.86
N GLU A 619 36.04 16.09 -53.59
CA GLU A 619 37.15 15.99 -52.64
C GLU A 619 37.59 14.53 -52.42
N LYS A 620 36.63 13.63 -52.19
CA LYS A 620 36.88 12.19 -51.97
C LYS A 620 37.56 11.54 -53.18
N SER A 621 37.23 11.98 -54.39
CA SER A 621 37.83 11.47 -55.65
C SER A 621 39.29 11.89 -55.85
N LEU A 622 39.71 13.02 -55.25
CA LEU A 622 41.08 13.54 -55.33
C LEU A 622 42.03 12.87 -54.32
N LYS A 623 41.48 12.23 -53.28
CA LYS A 623 42.28 11.48 -52.31
C LYS A 623 42.73 10.16 -52.94
N PRO A 624 44.02 9.78 -52.78
CA PRO A 624 44.53 8.54 -53.37
C PRO A 624 43.73 7.35 -52.82
N ASN A 625 43.06 6.65 -53.73
CA ASN A 625 42.34 5.43 -53.44
C ASN A 625 43.34 4.42 -52.85
N ARG A 626 43.41 4.28 -51.53
CA ARG A 626 44.15 3.18 -50.86
C ARG A 626 43.37 1.87 -51.04
N ARG A 627 43.12 1.49 -52.30
CA ARG A 627 42.62 0.17 -52.67
C ARG A 627 43.83 -0.68 -53.06
N ARG A 628 44.03 -1.76 -52.29
CA ARG A 628 44.96 -2.88 -52.47
C ARG A 628 46.43 -2.58 -52.17
N ASN A 629 46.90 -3.07 -51.03
CA ASN A 629 47.87 -4.17 -51.03
C ASN A 629 47.29 -5.33 -50.23
#